data_AF-A0A2J0MVI8-F1
#
_entry.id   AF-A0A2J0MVI8-F1
#
_cell.length_a   1.000
_cell.length_b   1.000
_cell.length_c   1.000
_cell.angle_alpha   90.00
_cell.angle_beta   90.00
_cell.angle_gamma   90.00
#
_symmetry.space_group_name_H-M   'P 1'
#
loop_
_entity.id
_entity.type
_entity.pdbx_description
1 polymer ?
#
loop_
_entity_poly.entity_id
_entity_poly.type
_entity_poly.pdbx_seq_one_letter_code
_entity_poly.pdbx_strand_id
1 'polypeptide(L)'
;MDYISLFPVIKIFILTALSFVLAFVLTPVLTHFLYKYKMGKSIRSATLAPVMAKLHAHKSGTPTMGGILIWLSVLVIALVFFYVDKFFPESELSRFNFLDRGETLLPLGALIASSLVGLADDWLNIRGKGIFKGGMRIWHRLAIYSVIAAVGAWW
;
A
#
# COMPACT_ATOMS: atom_id res chain seq x y z
N MET A 1 -40.04 5.21 -2.76
CA MET A 1 -38.62 5.58 -2.62
C MET A 1 -38.12 4.76 -1.45
N ASP A 2 -37.61 3.56 -1.74
CA ASP A 2 -37.13 2.69 -0.67
C ASP A 2 -36.02 3.42 0.07
N TYR A 3 -36.14 3.47 1.40
CA TYR A 3 -35.10 3.93 2.31
C TYR A 3 -33.96 2.91 2.27
N ILE A 4 -33.31 2.80 1.10
CA ILE A 4 -32.10 2.02 0.87
C ILE A 4 -31.18 2.39 2.03
N SER A 5 -30.91 1.38 2.86
CA SER A 5 -30.24 1.49 4.15
C SER A 5 -29.17 2.59 4.12
N LEU A 6 -29.33 3.64 4.93
CA LEU A 6 -28.36 4.74 5.03
C LEU A 6 -27.01 4.25 5.60
N PHE A 7 -27.04 3.11 6.29
CA PHE A 7 -25.92 2.57 7.05
C PHE A 7 -24.68 2.21 6.21
N PRO A 8 -24.76 1.49 5.08
CA PRO A 8 -23.59 1.22 4.23
C PRO A 8 -22.91 2.50 3.73
N VAL A 9 -23.68 3.54 3.41
CA VAL A 9 -23.13 4.85 3.02
C VAL A 9 -22.36 5.46 4.18
N ILE A 10 -22.96 5.53 5.37
CA ILE A 10 -22.31 6.01 6.59
C ILE A 10 -21.02 5.21 6.88
N LYS A 11 -21.09 3.87 6.78
CA LYS A 11 -19.97 2.97 6.99
C LYS A 11 -18.81 3.29 6.05
N ILE A 12 -19.06 3.45 4.75
CA ILE A 12 -18.03 3.79 3.77
C ILE A 12 -17.37 5.13 4.09
N PHE A 13 -18.16 6.18 4.38
CA PHE A 13 -17.60 7.49 4.70
C PHE A 13 -16.78 7.50 5.99
N ILE A 14 -17.25 6.82 7.04
CA ILE A 14 -16.52 6.71 8.29
C ILE A 14 -15.22 5.92 8.10
N LEU A 15 -15.26 4.76 7.43
CA LEU A 15 -14.05 3.97 7.16
C LEU A 15 -13.04 4.74 6.31
N THR A 16 -13.52 5.52 5.33
CA THR A 16 -12.68 6.40 4.50
C THR A 16 -12.04 7.49 5.34
N ALA A 17 -12.81 8.19 6.17
CA ALA A 17 -12.32 9.25 7.05
C ALA A 17 -11.30 8.71 8.07
N LEU A 18 -11.57 7.56 8.69
CA LEU A 18 -10.66 6.91 9.63
C LEU A 18 -9.35 6.51 8.94
N SER A 19 -9.42 5.93 7.74
CA SER A 19 -8.23 5.54 6.96
C SER A 19 -7.40 6.77 6.57
N PHE A 20 -8.06 7.85 6.16
CA PHE A 20 -7.41 9.12 5.83
C PHE A 20 -6.71 9.73 7.04
N VAL A 21 -7.41 9.86 8.18
CA VAL A 21 -6.85 10.43 9.42
C VAL A 21 -5.67 9.58 9.88
N LEU A 22 -5.80 8.24 9.84
CA LEU A 22 -4.70 7.34 10.20
C LEU A 22 -3.49 7.54 9.29
N ALA A 23 -3.67 7.58 7.97
CA ALA A 23 -2.58 7.82 7.03
C ALA A 23 -1.93 9.20 7.24
N PHE A 24 -2.73 10.24 7.48
CA PHE A 24 -2.26 11.60 7.77
C PHE A 24 -1.39 11.65 9.03
N VAL A 25 -1.85 11.03 10.12
CA VAL A 25 -1.11 10.95 11.39
C VAL A 25 0.17 10.13 11.26
N LEU A 26 0.16 9.06 10.46
CA LEU A 26 1.35 8.22 10.21
C LEU A 26 2.35 8.86 9.23
N THR A 27 1.93 9.84 8.43
CA THR A 27 2.78 10.52 7.44
C THR A 27 4.06 11.12 8.05
N PRO A 28 4.02 11.95 9.11
CA PRO A 28 5.24 12.50 9.71
C PRO A 28 6.18 11.42 10.24
N VAL A 29 5.63 10.35 10.82
CA VAL A 29 6.42 9.22 11.35
C VAL A 29 7.14 8.50 10.21
N LEU A 30 6.41 8.13 9.15
CA LEU A 30 6.99 7.42 8.02
C LEU A 30 8.00 8.29 7.28
N THR A 31 7.64 9.54 6.98
CA THR A 31 8.54 10.45 6.25
C THR A 31 9.83 10.69 7.02
N HIS A 32 9.76 10.91 8.34
CA HIS A 32 10.95 11.01 9.18
C HIS A 32 11.84 9.76 9.07
N PHE A 33 11.24 8.57 9.16
CA PHE A 33 11.94 7.29 8.98
C PHE A 33 12.62 7.21 7.60
N LEU A 34 11.90 7.48 6.52
CA LEU A 34 12.42 7.37 5.16
C LEU A 34 13.55 8.37 4.88
N TYR A 35 13.46 9.60 5.40
CA TYR A 35 14.54 10.59 5.31
C TYR A 35 15.75 10.18 6.15
N LYS A 36 15.55 9.71 7.39
CA LYS A 36 16.62 9.26 8.29
C LYS A 36 17.46 8.15 7.67
N TYR A 37 16.83 7.20 6.98
CA TYR A 37 17.51 6.09 6.33
C TYR A 37 17.87 6.35 4.86
N LYS A 38 17.73 7.60 4.39
CA LYS A 38 18.04 8.03 3.01
C LYS A 38 17.41 7.13 1.95
N MET A 39 16.16 6.75 2.16
CA MET A 39 15.37 5.90 1.24
C MET A 39 14.84 6.68 0.03
N GLY A 40 15.67 7.55 -0.55
CA GLY A 40 15.34 8.37 -1.72
C GLY A 40 15.80 7.71 -3.01
N LYS A 41 15.09 7.98 -4.11
CA LYS A 41 15.48 7.47 -5.44
C LYS A 41 16.80 8.13 -5.89
N SER A 42 17.81 7.31 -6.19
CA SER A 42 19.00 7.77 -6.91
C SER A 42 18.62 8.07 -8.37
N ILE A 43 18.90 9.30 -8.83
CA ILE A 43 18.68 9.65 -10.25
C ILE A 43 19.63 8.80 -11.10
N ARG A 44 19.08 8.04 -12.06
CA ARG A 44 19.87 7.28 -13.05
C ARG A 44 20.87 8.22 -13.72
N SER A 45 22.09 7.75 -13.96
CA SER A 45 23.20 8.62 -14.35
C SER A 45 22.87 9.44 -15.60
N ALA A 46 23.25 10.72 -15.57
CA ALA A 46 23.10 11.66 -16.67
C ALA A 46 23.72 11.16 -18.00
N THR A 47 24.61 10.17 -17.91
CA THR A 47 25.26 9.48 -19.04
C THR A 47 24.30 8.65 -19.90
N LEU A 48 23.23 8.07 -19.32
CA LEU A 48 22.29 7.21 -20.06
C LEU A 48 20.99 7.94 -20.45
N ALA A 49 20.61 8.99 -19.70
CA ALA A 49 19.37 9.73 -19.93
C ALA A 49 19.49 11.22 -19.51
N PRO A 50 20.23 12.04 -20.25
CA PRO A 50 20.57 13.41 -19.85
C PRO A 50 19.34 14.34 -19.72
N VAL A 51 18.35 14.19 -20.60
CA VAL A 51 17.10 14.97 -20.56
C VAL A 51 16.26 14.60 -19.32
N MET A 52 16.14 13.29 -19.04
CA MET A 52 15.40 12.80 -17.86
C MET A 52 16.06 13.26 -16.55
N ALA A 53 17.38 13.19 -16.47
CA ALA A 53 18.16 13.63 -15.32
C ALA A 53 17.98 15.13 -15.05
N LYS A 54 18.01 15.98 -16.09
CA LYS A 54 17.84 17.43 -15.96
C LYS A 54 16.43 17.81 -15.48
N LEU A 55 15.39 17.17 -16.01
CA LEU A 55 14.00 17.43 -15.62
C LEU A 55 13.67 16.93 -14.20
N HIS A 56 14.31 15.85 -13.74
CA HIS A 56 14.04 15.23 -12.43
C HIS A 56 15.04 15.60 -11.34
N ALA A 57 16.02 16.47 -11.63
CA ALA A 57 17.02 16.92 -10.66
C ALA A 57 16.41 17.49 -9.38
N HIS A 58 15.28 18.20 -9.48
CA HIS A 58 14.57 18.78 -8.33
C HIS A 58 13.89 17.73 -7.42
N LYS A 59 13.68 16.50 -7.91
CA LYS A 59 13.08 15.37 -7.15
C LYS A 59 14.15 14.46 -6.52
N SER A 60 15.42 14.84 -6.64
CA SER A 60 16.53 14.10 -6.03
C SER A 60 16.37 14.09 -4.51
N GLY A 61 16.40 12.90 -3.90
CA GLY A 61 16.31 12.77 -2.44
C GLY A 61 14.89 12.73 -1.87
N THR A 62 13.83 12.85 -2.68
CA THR A 62 12.46 12.58 -2.21
C THR A 62 12.34 11.09 -1.87
N PRO A 63 11.85 10.74 -0.66
CA PRO A 63 11.74 9.35 -0.24
C PRO A 63 10.79 8.57 -1.13
N THR A 64 11.22 7.38 -1.52
CA THR A 64 10.39 6.36 -2.17
C THR A 64 9.77 5.47 -1.10
N MET A 65 8.72 4.70 -1.41
CA MET A 65 7.94 3.85 -0.46
C MET A 65 6.77 4.54 0.28
N GLY A 66 6.27 5.69 -0.21
CA GLY A 66 5.05 6.31 0.35
C GLY A 66 3.80 5.42 0.28
N GLY A 67 3.79 4.42 -0.61
CA GLY A 67 2.71 3.43 -0.72
C GLY A 67 2.45 2.65 0.58
N ILE A 68 3.42 2.59 1.51
CA ILE A 68 3.24 2.01 2.85
C ILE A 68 2.04 2.65 3.55
N LEU A 69 1.85 3.96 3.47
CA LEU A 69 0.73 4.63 4.12
C LEU A 69 -0.63 4.15 3.60
N ILE A 70 -0.69 3.79 2.32
CA ILE A 70 -1.94 3.39 1.65
C ILE A 70 -2.35 2.00 2.13
N TRP A 71 -1.54 0.98 1.87
CA TRP A 71 -1.94 -0.38 2.18
C TRP A 71 -1.93 -0.67 3.69
N LEU A 72 -1.03 -0.03 4.45
CA LEU A 72 -0.96 -0.24 5.91
C LEU A 72 -2.16 0.38 6.62
N SER A 73 -2.63 1.56 6.21
CA SER A 73 -3.81 2.18 6.82
C SER A 73 -5.05 1.31 6.59
N VAL A 74 -5.26 0.82 5.37
CA VAL A 74 -6.34 -0.11 5.05
C VAL A 74 -6.23 -1.41 5.85
N LEU A 75 -5.03 -2.01 5.94
CA LEU A 75 -4.80 -3.24 6.71
C LEU A 75 -5.10 -3.05 8.20
N VAL A 76 -4.64 -1.95 8.79
CA VAL A 76 -4.87 -1.66 10.21
C VAL A 76 -6.37 -1.49 10.47
N ILE A 77 -7.08 -0.70 9.65
CA ILE A 77 -8.52 -0.50 9.81
C ILE A 77 -9.29 -1.83 9.64
N ALA A 78 -8.90 -2.66 8.65
CA ALA A 78 -9.47 -3.98 8.45
C ALA A 78 -9.30 -4.88 9.69
N LEU A 79 -8.08 -4.97 10.22
CA LEU A 79 -7.77 -5.82 11.38
C LEU A 79 -8.44 -5.30 12.65
N VAL A 80 -8.47 -3.99 12.87
CA VAL A 80 -9.14 -3.39 14.03
C VAL A 80 -10.61 -3.79 14.06
N PHE A 81 -11.35 -3.56 12.97
CA PHE A 81 -12.77 -3.89 12.96
C PHE A 81 -13.04 -5.39 12.93
N PHE A 82 -12.16 -6.20 12.32
CA PHE A 82 -12.21 -7.65 12.43
C PHE A 82 -12.09 -8.13 13.89
N TYR A 83 -11.13 -7.59 14.65
CA TYR A 83 -10.97 -7.99 16.05
C TYR A 83 -12.08 -7.41 16.95
N VAL A 84 -12.59 -6.20 16.65
CA VAL A 84 -13.76 -5.65 17.35
C VAL A 84 -14.97 -6.56 17.17
N ASP A 85 -15.26 -6.99 15.94
CA ASP A 85 -16.33 -7.93 15.65
C ASP A 85 -16.13 -9.29 16.36
N LYS A 86 -14.89 -9.80 16.37
CA LYS A 86 -14.54 -11.06 17.03
C LYS A 86 -14.68 -11.04 18.55
N PHE A 87 -14.29 -9.95 19.22
CA PHE A 87 -14.30 -9.85 20.69
C PHE A 87 -15.57 -9.19 21.25
N PHE A 88 -16.25 -8.35 20.48
CA PHE A 88 -17.44 -7.58 20.87
C PHE A 88 -18.52 -7.65 19.78
N PRO A 89 -19.04 -8.84 19.44
CA PRO A 89 -19.97 -9.04 18.33
C PRO A 89 -21.27 -8.23 18.48
N GLU A 90 -21.76 -8.09 19.71
CA GLU A 90 -22.99 -7.36 20.04
C GLU A 90 -22.84 -5.82 19.99
N SER A 91 -21.63 -5.30 19.74
CA SER A 91 -21.39 -3.85 19.70
C SER A 91 -21.79 -3.24 18.36
N GLU A 92 -22.29 -2.01 18.35
CA GLU A 92 -22.54 -1.29 17.08
C GLU A 92 -21.28 -1.11 16.21
N LEU A 93 -20.10 -1.19 16.84
CA LEU A 93 -18.80 -1.12 16.16
C LEU A 93 -18.49 -2.39 15.36
N SER A 94 -19.07 -3.55 15.70
CA SER A 94 -18.88 -4.80 14.95
C SER A 94 -19.38 -4.67 13.50
N ARG A 95 -20.44 -3.88 13.30
CA ARG A 95 -21.05 -3.60 11.98
C ARG A 95 -20.11 -2.88 11.00
N PHE A 96 -19.02 -2.30 11.50
CA PHE A 96 -17.98 -1.69 10.68
C PHE A 96 -16.96 -2.70 10.13
N ASN A 97 -16.94 -3.94 10.65
CA ASN A 97 -16.17 -5.02 10.02
C ASN A 97 -16.64 -5.19 8.58
N PHE A 98 -15.69 -5.11 7.66
CA PHE A 98 -15.93 -5.25 6.23
C PHE A 98 -15.17 -6.44 5.65
N LEU A 99 -14.50 -7.26 6.48
CA LEU A 99 -13.85 -8.49 6.04
C LEU A 99 -14.91 -9.57 5.83
N ASP A 100 -15.29 -9.74 4.57
CA ASP A 100 -16.13 -10.82 4.11
C ASP A 100 -15.31 -11.74 3.21
N ARG A 101 -15.52 -13.05 3.35
CA ARG A 101 -14.80 -14.04 2.57
C ARG A 101 -15.07 -13.81 1.09
N GLY A 102 -16.32 -13.75 0.67
CA GLY A 102 -16.74 -13.67 -0.73
C GLY A 102 -16.53 -12.33 -1.41
N GLU A 103 -16.35 -11.25 -0.67
CA GLU A 103 -16.28 -9.90 -1.23
C GLU A 103 -14.91 -9.23 -1.07
N THR A 104 -14.39 -9.12 0.15
CA THR A 104 -13.28 -8.18 0.45
C THR A 104 -11.98 -8.86 0.85
N LEU A 105 -12.02 -10.13 1.27
CA LEU A 105 -10.82 -10.87 1.68
C LEU A 105 -9.85 -11.06 0.51
N LEU A 106 -10.36 -11.41 -0.67
CA LEU A 106 -9.55 -11.58 -1.87
C LEU A 106 -8.90 -10.25 -2.34
N PRO A 107 -9.66 -9.14 -2.53
CA PRO A 107 -9.05 -7.85 -2.86
C PRO A 107 -8.02 -7.39 -1.83
N LEU A 108 -8.28 -7.59 -0.53
CA LEU A 108 -7.32 -7.26 0.53
C LEU A 108 -6.06 -8.12 0.41
N GLY A 109 -6.20 -9.43 0.21
CA GLY A 109 -5.07 -10.33 -0.02
C GLY A 109 -4.22 -9.92 -1.21
N ALA A 110 -4.85 -9.58 -2.34
CA ALA A 110 -4.17 -9.09 -3.53
C ALA A 110 -3.44 -7.74 -3.29
N LEU A 111 -4.09 -6.80 -2.57
CA LEU A 111 -3.48 -5.53 -2.18
C LEU A 111 -2.23 -5.76 -1.34
N ILE A 112 -2.30 -6.61 -0.30
CA ILE A 112 -1.15 -6.87 0.58
C ILE A 112 -0.04 -7.60 -0.18
N ALA A 113 -0.36 -8.65 -0.94
CA ALA A 113 0.64 -9.41 -1.70
C ALA A 113 1.39 -8.52 -2.70
N SER A 114 0.66 -7.75 -3.51
CA SER A 114 1.27 -6.83 -4.48
C SER A 114 2.04 -5.69 -3.81
N SER A 115 1.54 -5.16 -2.70
CA SER A 115 2.22 -4.10 -1.94
C SER A 115 3.53 -4.57 -1.31
N LEU A 116 3.60 -5.80 -0.81
CA LEU A 116 4.84 -6.39 -0.29
C LEU A 116 5.89 -6.58 -1.39
N VAL A 117 5.46 -7.00 -2.59
CA VAL A 117 6.34 -7.10 -3.75
C VAL A 117 6.86 -5.72 -4.18
N GLY A 118 5.99 -4.71 -4.22
CA GLY A 118 6.39 -3.33 -4.50
C GLY A 118 7.35 -2.77 -3.45
N LEU A 119 7.11 -3.05 -2.17
CA LEU A 119 7.98 -2.67 -1.05
C LEU A 119 9.37 -3.30 -1.20
N ALA A 120 9.43 -4.58 -1.54
CA ALA A 120 10.68 -5.29 -1.80
C ALA A 120 11.41 -4.71 -3.02
N ASP A 121 10.70 -4.41 -4.11
CA ASP A 121 11.30 -3.77 -5.30
C ASP A 121 11.93 -2.41 -4.97
N ASP A 122 11.19 -1.56 -4.26
CA ASP A 122 11.66 -0.24 -3.84
C ASP A 122 12.89 -0.35 -2.92
N TRP A 123 12.85 -1.29 -1.98
CA TRP A 123 13.98 -1.53 -1.08
C TRP A 123 15.22 -2.04 -1.82
N LEU A 124 15.06 -2.97 -2.76
CA LEU A 124 16.13 -3.44 -3.65
C LEU A 124 16.66 -2.32 -4.54
N ASN A 125 15.79 -1.42 -5.00
CA ASN A 125 16.19 -0.28 -5.81
C ASN A 125 17.04 0.73 -5.02
N ILE A 126 16.72 0.96 -3.75
CA ILE A 126 17.50 1.85 -2.86
C ILE A 126 18.85 1.21 -2.48
N ARG A 127 18.87 -0.08 -2.12
CA ARG A 127 20.06 -0.76 -1.57
C ARG A 127 20.91 -1.50 -2.60
N GLY A 128 20.39 -1.71 -3.80
CA GLY A 128 20.95 -2.64 -4.79
C GLY A 128 22.38 -2.29 -5.24
N LYS A 129 23.29 -3.24 -5.04
CA LYS A 129 24.61 -3.29 -5.70
C LYS A 129 24.58 -4.42 -6.76
N GLY A 130 25.31 -4.26 -7.87
CA GLY A 130 25.40 -5.30 -8.92
C GLY A 130 24.13 -5.47 -9.77
N ILE A 131 23.67 -6.71 -9.97
CA ILE A 131 22.56 -7.10 -10.87
C ILE A 131 21.18 -6.50 -10.51
N PHE A 132 21.01 -6.04 -9.27
CA PHE A 132 19.79 -5.38 -8.76
C PHE A 132 19.90 -3.85 -8.70
N LYS A 133 20.96 -3.26 -9.27
CA LYS A 133 21.13 -1.80 -9.35
C LYS A 133 20.00 -1.20 -10.20
N GLY A 134 19.00 -0.63 -9.55
CA GLY A 134 17.78 -0.12 -10.21
C GLY A 134 16.50 -0.92 -9.95
N GLY A 135 16.51 -1.90 -9.03
CA GLY A 135 15.36 -2.74 -8.66
C GLY A 135 15.29 -4.06 -9.44
N MET A 136 14.17 -4.78 -9.32
CA MET A 136 13.91 -6.03 -10.02
C MET A 136 13.78 -5.80 -11.54
N ARG A 137 14.29 -6.70 -12.37
CA ARG A 137 13.99 -6.69 -13.81
C ARG A 137 12.48 -6.83 -14.06
N ILE A 138 12.00 -6.22 -15.14
CA ILE A 138 10.57 -6.23 -15.51
C ILE A 138 9.99 -7.65 -15.56
N TRP A 139 10.75 -8.62 -16.08
CA TRP A 139 10.32 -10.01 -16.17
C TRP A 139 10.05 -10.67 -14.81
N HIS A 140 10.85 -10.38 -13.78
CA HIS A 140 10.58 -10.89 -12.44
C HIS A 140 9.30 -10.28 -11.87
N ARG A 141 9.09 -8.98 -12.08
CA ARG A 141 7.86 -8.30 -11.62
C ARG A 141 6.63 -8.89 -12.29
N LEU A 142 6.67 -9.06 -13.61
CA LEU A 142 5.58 -9.66 -14.38
C LEU A 142 5.32 -11.09 -13.90
N ALA A 143 6.35 -11.93 -13.76
CA ALA A 143 6.18 -13.30 -13.27
C ALA A 143 5.52 -13.35 -11.88
N ILE A 144 6.00 -12.52 -10.94
CA ILE A 144 5.44 -12.46 -9.57
C ILE A 144 3.99 -11.98 -9.59
N TYR A 145 3.67 -10.91 -10.33
CA TYR A 145 2.30 -10.41 -10.43
C TYR A 145 1.37 -11.39 -11.16
N SER A 146 1.86 -12.12 -12.16
CA SER A 146 1.11 -13.21 -12.80
C SER A 146 0.81 -14.34 -11.84
N VAL A 147 1.75 -14.72 -10.95
CA VAL A 147 1.49 -15.73 -9.91
C VAL A 147 0.45 -15.22 -8.91
N ILE A 148 0.55 -13.97 -8.44
CA ILE A 148 -0.45 -13.38 -7.54
C ILE A 148 -1.84 -13.38 -8.20
N ALA A 149 -1.92 -12.98 -9.48
CA ALA A 149 -3.17 -12.98 -10.23
C ALA A 149 -3.73 -14.39 -10.43
N ALA A 150 -2.88 -15.39 -10.74
CA ALA A 150 -3.30 -16.78 -10.90
C ALA A 150 -3.82 -17.39 -9.59
N VAL A 151 -3.16 -17.14 -8.47
CA VAL A 151 -3.65 -17.55 -7.14
C VAL A 151 -4.97 -16.86 -6.82
N GLY A 152 -5.08 -15.56 -7.10
CA GLY A 152 -6.32 -14.82 -6.90
C GLY A 152 -7.48 -15.26 -7.81
N ALA A 153 -7.17 -15.74 -9.02
CA ALA A 153 -8.18 -16.29 -9.94
C ALA A 153 -8.59 -17.73 -9.59
N TRP A 154 -7.74 -18.47 -8.88
CA TRP A 154 -8.00 -19.83 -8.43
C TRP A 154 -8.87 -19.90 -7.17
N TRP A 155 -8.71 -18.91 -6.28
CA TRP A 155 -9.43 -18.81 -5.00
C TRP A 155 -10.94 -18.60 -5.20
#